data_AF-A0A952T4A1-F1
#
_entry.id   AF-A0A952T4A1-F1
#
_cell.length_a   1.000
_cell.length_b   1.000
_cell.length_c   1.000
_cell.angle_alpha   90.00
_cell.angle_beta   90.00
_cell.angle_gamma   90.00
#
_symmetry.space_group_name_H-M   'P 1'
#
loop_
_entity.id
_entity.type
_entity.pdbx_description
1 polymer ?
#
loop_
_entity_poly.entity_id
_entity_poly.type
_entity_poly.pdbx_seq_one_letter_code
_entity_poly.pdbx_strand_id
1 'polypeptide(L)'
;MNYTKILLFSVLLSSITIGSVKAQVSGCDDINVETKLTEPAKGRSNGKIEFEFKEKSKTYKIFLINRDAKDAKSPLKGLDVRDLKAGFYDFIIVDDRGCTKQLTVTLKGI
;
A
#
# COMPACT_ATOMS: atom_id res chain seq x y z
N MET A 1 33.41 61.65 6.06
CA MET A 1 33.14 61.75 4.61
C MET A 1 33.84 60.61 3.93
N ASN A 2 33.11 59.61 3.45
CA ASN A 2 33.52 58.73 2.34
C ASN A 2 32.34 57.85 1.90
N TYR A 3 32.16 57.81 0.59
CA TYR A 3 30.95 57.38 -0.10
C TYR A 3 30.95 55.88 -0.38
N THR A 4 29.80 55.27 -0.05
CA THR A 4 29.02 54.31 -0.83
C THR A 4 29.78 53.41 -1.82
N LYS A 5 29.95 52.13 -1.46
CA LYS A 5 30.17 51.04 -2.43
C LYS A 5 28.91 50.18 -2.53
N ILE A 6 28.25 50.31 -3.67
CA ILE A 6 27.19 49.43 -4.16
C ILE A 6 27.82 48.07 -4.50
N LEU A 7 27.42 47.02 -3.79
CA LEU A 7 27.64 45.64 -4.22
C LEU A 7 26.26 45.05 -4.55
N LEU A 8 25.92 45.14 -5.83
CA LEU A 8 24.84 44.38 -6.45
C LEU A 8 25.20 42.88 -6.38
N PHE A 9 24.70 42.19 -5.36
CA PHE A 9 24.66 40.73 -5.35
C PHE A 9 23.45 40.29 -6.17
N SER A 10 23.69 40.02 -7.45
CA SER A 10 22.76 39.32 -8.32
C SER A 10 22.57 37.90 -7.80
N VAL A 11 21.52 37.70 -7.00
CA VAL A 11 21.05 36.38 -6.59
C VAL A 11 20.48 35.71 -7.84
N LEU A 12 21.31 34.89 -8.49
CA LEU A 12 20.85 33.84 -9.41
C LEU A 12 19.96 32.90 -8.59
N LEU A 13 18.66 33.17 -8.59
CA LEU A 13 17.64 32.18 -8.22
C LEU A 13 17.71 31.07 -9.28
N SER A 14 18.58 30.09 -9.06
CA SER A 14 18.49 28.80 -9.73
C SER A 14 17.15 28.19 -9.31
N SER A 15 16.18 28.21 -10.21
CA SER A 15 14.91 27.51 -10.07
C SER A 15 15.19 26.03 -9.81
N ILE A 16 15.21 25.62 -8.55
CA ILE A 16 15.21 24.20 -8.19
C ILE A 16 13.82 23.71 -8.55
N THR A 17 13.70 23.10 -9.72
CA THR A 17 12.52 22.30 -10.05
C THR A 17 12.57 21.08 -9.14
N ILE A 18 11.82 21.12 -8.03
CA ILE A 18 11.54 19.93 -7.23
C ILE A 18 10.57 19.08 -8.07
N GLY A 19 11.13 18.35 -9.04
CA GLY A 19 10.41 17.26 -9.69
C GLY A 19 10.27 16.14 -8.66
N SER A 20 9.04 15.82 -8.27
CA SER A 20 8.74 14.65 -7.47
C SER A 20 9.04 13.39 -8.29
N VAL A 21 10.31 12.98 -8.34
CA VAL A 21 10.69 11.68 -8.89
C VAL A 21 10.21 10.65 -7.87
N LYS A 22 9.07 10.00 -8.16
CA LYS A 22 8.72 8.76 -7.47
C LYS A 22 9.88 7.80 -7.72
N ALA A 23 10.61 7.43 -6.69
CA ALA A 23 11.61 6.38 -6.77
C ALA A 23 10.88 5.05 -7.05
N GLN A 24 10.63 4.77 -8.33
CA GLN A 24 10.15 3.47 -8.75
C GLN A 24 11.37 2.54 -8.81
N VAL A 25 11.36 1.52 -7.97
CA VAL A 25 12.34 0.44 -8.02
C VAL A 25 12.19 -0.24 -9.38
N SER A 26 13.22 -0.12 -10.21
CA SER A 26 13.27 -0.75 -11.53
C SER A 26 13.02 -2.27 -11.39
N GLY A 27 12.10 -2.81 -12.19
CA GLY A 27 11.75 -4.24 -12.18
C GLY A 27 10.53 -4.62 -11.35
N CYS A 28 9.90 -3.67 -10.64
CA CYS A 28 8.61 -3.88 -10.00
C CYS A 28 7.46 -3.29 -10.80
N ASP A 29 6.70 -4.20 -11.42
CA ASP A 29 5.36 -3.89 -11.93
C ASP A 29 4.36 -3.89 -10.77
N ASP A 30 3.31 -3.08 -10.87
CA ASP A 30 2.23 -3.07 -9.89
C ASP A 30 1.57 -4.45 -9.82
N ILE A 31 1.50 -5.03 -8.61
CA ILE A 31 0.83 -6.32 -8.39
C ILE A 31 -0.65 -6.18 -8.77
N ASN A 32 -1.09 -6.91 -9.79
CA ASN A 32 -2.47 -6.90 -10.25
C ASN A 32 -3.30 -7.93 -9.48
N VAL A 33 -4.15 -7.44 -8.59
CA VAL A 33 -4.98 -8.22 -7.66
C VAL A 33 -6.33 -7.55 -7.48
N GLU A 34 -7.38 -8.36 -7.53
CA GLU A 34 -8.75 -7.98 -7.22
C GLU A 34 -9.20 -8.67 -5.93
N THR A 35 -10.25 -8.13 -5.29
CA THR A 35 -10.82 -8.72 -4.07
C THR A 35 -12.28 -9.04 -4.23
N LYS A 36 -12.65 -10.28 -3.91
CA LYS A 36 -14.03 -10.71 -3.79
C LYS A 36 -14.46 -10.69 -2.33
N LEU A 37 -15.53 -9.96 -2.04
CA LEU A 37 -15.98 -9.70 -0.68
C LEU A 37 -17.22 -10.54 -0.36
N THR A 38 -17.26 -11.10 0.84
CA THR A 38 -18.49 -11.58 1.47
C THR A 38 -18.74 -10.70 2.68
N GLU A 39 -19.79 -9.89 2.63
CA GLU A 39 -20.13 -8.98 3.71
C GLU A 39 -20.60 -9.75 4.95
N PRO A 40 -20.12 -9.41 6.15
CA PRO A 40 -20.62 -10.00 7.38
C PRO A 40 -22.05 -9.55 7.65
N ALA A 41 -22.84 -10.39 8.29
CA ALA A 41 -24.10 -9.93 8.86
C ALA A 41 -23.84 -8.94 9.99
N LYS A 42 -24.74 -7.97 10.22
CA LYS A 42 -24.58 -6.98 11.30
C LYS A 42 -24.25 -7.63 12.65
N GLY A 43 -23.11 -7.23 13.24
CA GLY A 43 -22.62 -7.72 14.53
C GLY A 43 -22.00 -9.12 14.51
N ARG A 44 -21.91 -9.78 13.34
CA ARG A 44 -21.31 -11.11 13.19
C ARG A 44 -19.89 -11.04 12.63
N SER A 45 -19.11 -12.07 12.92
CA SER A 45 -17.77 -12.31 12.38
C SER A 45 -17.84 -13.39 11.31
N ASN A 46 -18.60 -13.18 10.24
CA ASN A 46 -18.78 -14.17 9.16
C ASN A 46 -18.46 -13.59 7.77
N GLY A 47 -17.75 -12.47 7.73
CA GLY A 47 -17.25 -11.87 6.49
C GLY A 47 -16.03 -12.60 5.95
N LYS A 48 -15.78 -12.41 4.65
CA LYS A 48 -14.64 -12.99 3.93
C LYS A 48 -14.06 -11.99 2.94
N ILE A 49 -12.73 -11.97 2.83
CA ILE A 49 -12.01 -11.30 1.74
C ILE A 49 -11.20 -12.37 1.03
N GLU A 50 -11.40 -12.50 -0.28
CA GLU A 50 -10.68 -13.45 -1.15
C GLU A 50 -9.91 -12.67 -2.22
N PHE A 51 -8.67 -13.06 -2.47
CA PHE A 51 -7.74 -12.36 -3.37
C PHE A 51 -7.62 -13.09 -4.71
N GLU A 52 -7.85 -12.36 -5.80
CA GLU A 52 -7.74 -12.86 -7.16
C GLU A 52 -6.60 -12.17 -7.90
N PHE A 53 -5.44 -12.82 -7.95
CA PHE A 53 -4.27 -12.34 -8.69
C PHE A 53 -4.42 -12.57 -10.19
N LYS A 54 -4.05 -11.59 -11.03
CA LYS A 54 -4.05 -11.78 -12.48
C LYS A 54 -2.95 -12.74 -12.94
N GLU A 55 -1.78 -12.64 -12.32
CA GLU A 55 -0.62 -13.47 -12.66
C GLU A 55 -0.59 -14.73 -11.78
N LYS A 56 -1.30 -15.77 -12.19
CA LYS A 56 -1.48 -17.02 -11.40
C LYS A 56 -0.21 -17.85 -11.22
N SER A 57 0.84 -17.61 -12.03
CA SER A 57 2.12 -18.34 -11.93
C SER A 57 3.05 -17.81 -10.85
N LYS A 58 2.78 -16.61 -10.31
CA LYS A 58 3.58 -16.02 -9.25
C LYS A 58 3.13 -16.47 -7.87
N THR A 59 4.07 -16.46 -6.93
CA THR A 59 3.78 -16.67 -5.51
C THR A 59 3.61 -15.32 -4.82
N TYR A 60 2.60 -15.22 -3.96
CA TYR A 60 2.31 -14.01 -3.21
C TYR A 60 2.28 -14.30 -1.71
N LYS A 61 2.88 -13.41 -0.93
CA LYS A 61 2.75 -13.35 0.53
C LYS A 61 1.84 -12.19 0.89
N ILE A 62 0.77 -12.47 1.62
CA ILE A 62 -0.22 -11.47 2.02
C ILE A 62 -0.12 -11.29 3.53
N PHE A 63 0.02 -10.06 4.01
CA PHE A 63 0.10 -9.71 5.42
C PHE A 63 -1.09 -8.84 5.78
N LEU A 64 -1.81 -9.15 6.86
CA LEU A 64 -2.89 -8.33 7.40
C LEU A 64 -2.33 -7.51 8.58
N ILE A 65 -2.17 -6.21 8.39
CA ILE A 65 -1.34 -5.40 9.30
C ILE A 65 -2.11 -4.70 10.42
N ASN A 66 -3.44 -4.61 10.32
CA ASN A 66 -4.27 -3.81 11.23
C ASN A 66 -5.29 -4.62 12.05
N ARG A 67 -5.17 -5.96 12.09
CA ARG A 67 -6.04 -6.84 12.90
C ARG A 67 -5.37 -7.28 14.20
N ASP A 68 -4.26 -8.00 14.09
CA ASP A 68 -3.50 -8.54 15.23
C ASP A 68 -2.00 -8.38 14.98
N ALA A 69 -1.23 -8.08 16.03
CA ALA A 69 0.23 -7.90 15.92
C ALA A 69 0.97 -9.17 15.45
N LYS A 70 0.32 -10.34 15.54
CA LYS A 70 0.84 -11.61 15.01
C LYS A 70 0.60 -11.74 13.50
N ASP A 71 -0.53 -11.24 13.01
CA ASP A 71 -0.91 -11.26 11.58
C ASP A 71 -0.06 -10.29 10.76
N ALA A 72 0.40 -9.21 11.40
CA ALA A 72 1.37 -8.29 10.79
C ALA A 72 2.78 -8.93 10.62
N LYS A 73 3.08 -10.03 11.33
CA LYS A 73 4.41 -10.67 11.33
C LYS A 73 4.50 -11.93 10.48
N SER A 74 3.37 -12.54 10.13
CA SER A 74 3.31 -13.79 9.37
C SER A 74 2.38 -13.65 8.17
N PRO A 75 2.73 -14.19 7.00
CA PRO A 75 1.82 -14.17 5.87
C PRO A 75 0.60 -15.06 6.13
N LEU A 76 -0.52 -14.74 5.49
CA LEU A 76 -1.70 -15.60 5.44
C LEU A 76 -1.33 -16.96 4.83
N LYS A 77 -1.99 -18.02 5.31
CA LYS A 77 -1.77 -19.40 4.83
C LYS A 77 -2.49 -19.71 3.51
N GLY A 78 -3.21 -18.75 2.95
CA GLY A 78 -4.02 -18.91 1.75
C GLY A 78 -4.31 -17.58 1.07
N LEU A 79 -5.21 -17.61 0.08
CA LEU A 79 -5.64 -16.44 -0.69
C LEU A 79 -6.96 -15.87 -0.18
N ASP A 80 -7.30 -16.15 1.08
CA ASP A 80 -8.47 -15.60 1.74
C ASP A 80 -8.25 -15.40 3.23
N VAL A 81 -9.04 -14.51 3.79
CA VAL A 81 -9.18 -14.31 5.23
C VAL A 81 -10.68 -14.35 5.58
N ARG A 82 -11.00 -15.10 6.63
CA ARG A 82 -12.36 -15.41 7.05
C ARG A 82 -12.63 -14.89 8.46
N ASP A 83 -13.87 -15.10 8.89
CA ASP A 83 -14.37 -14.76 10.21
C ASP A 83 -14.15 -13.27 10.54
N LEU A 84 -14.40 -12.43 9.54
CA LEU A 84 -14.22 -10.99 9.60
C LEU A 84 -15.50 -10.28 10.05
N LYS A 85 -15.35 -9.23 10.87
CA LYS A 85 -16.42 -8.29 11.19
C LYS A 85 -16.48 -7.18 10.13
N ALA A 86 -17.51 -6.34 10.17
CA ALA A 86 -17.48 -5.09 9.44
C ALA A 86 -16.31 -4.22 9.93
N GLY A 87 -15.61 -3.54 9.00
CA GLY A 87 -14.42 -2.76 9.30
C GLY A 87 -13.49 -2.58 8.10
N PHE A 88 -12.36 -1.92 8.36
CA PHE A 88 -11.28 -1.70 7.40
C PHE A 88 -10.14 -2.69 7.65
N TYR A 89 -9.61 -3.25 6.57
CA TYR A 89 -8.54 -4.24 6.59
C TYR A 89 -7.42 -3.80 5.67
N ASP A 90 -6.24 -3.59 6.25
CA ASP A 90 -5.05 -3.14 5.53
C ASP A 90 -4.14 -4.33 5.26
N PHE A 91 -3.77 -4.48 4.00
CA PHE A 91 -2.93 -5.57 3.53
C PHE A 91 -1.64 -5.05 2.90
N ILE A 92 -0.56 -5.78 3.16
CA ILE A 92 0.68 -5.70 2.38
C ILE A 92 0.81 -7.00 1.61
N ILE A 93 0.92 -6.91 0.30
CA ILE A 93 1.12 -8.05 -0.59
C ILE A 93 2.53 -7.96 -1.16
N VAL A 94 3.28 -9.05 -1.09
CA VAL A 94 4.65 -9.16 -1.60
C VAL A 94 4.72 -10.28 -2.63
N ASP A 95 5.21 -10.01 -3.84
CA ASP A 95 5.49 -11.05 -4.84
C ASP A 95 6.82 -11.78 -4.54
N ASP A 96 7.14 -12.79 -5.34
CA ASP A 96 8.37 -13.58 -5.25
C ASP A 96 9.64 -12.79 -5.56
N ARG A 97 9.51 -11.66 -6.26
CA ARG A 97 10.61 -10.72 -6.56
C ARG A 97 10.81 -9.68 -5.47
N GLY A 98 9.94 -9.66 -4.45
CA GLY A 98 9.98 -8.68 -3.36
C GLY A 98 9.26 -7.36 -3.67
N CYS A 99 8.51 -7.29 -4.77
CA CYS A 99 7.68 -6.13 -5.08
C CYS A 99 6.49 -6.09 -4.13
N THR A 100 6.09 -4.89 -3.71
CA THR A 100 5.07 -4.71 -2.67
C THR A 100 3.87 -3.92 -3.17
N LYS A 101 2.66 -4.31 -2.75
CA LYS A 101 1.44 -3.54 -2.91
C LYS A 101 0.71 -3.38 -1.58
N GLN A 102 0.29 -2.16 -1.27
CA GLN A 102 -0.62 -1.89 -0.17
C GLN A 102 -2.06 -1.87 -0.69
N LEU A 103 -2.97 -2.46 0.07
CA LEU A 103 -4.39 -2.55 -0.27
C LEU A 103 -5.23 -2.39 0.99
N THR A 104 -6.19 -1.46 0.98
CA THR A 104 -7.20 -1.33 2.02
C THR A 104 -8.54 -1.83 1.50
N VAL A 105 -9.16 -2.75 2.23
CA VAL A 105 -10.48 -3.32 1.92
C VAL A 105 -11.45 -2.96 3.04
N THR A 106 -12.69 -2.60 2.67
CA THR A 106 -13.76 -2.32 3.63
C THR A 106 -14.83 -3.39 3.53
N LEU A 107 -15.20 -4.00 4.66
CA LEU A 107 -16.43 -4.77 4.81
C LEU A 107 -17.46 -3.88 5.51
N LYS A 108 -18.58 -3.60 4.84
CA LYS A 108 -19.63 -2.69 5.33
C LYS A 108 -20.51 -3.34 6.40
N GLY A 109 -20.73 -4.65 6.28
CA GLY A 109 -21.70 -5.37 7.08
C GLY A 109 -23.15 -5.06 6.69
N ILE A 110 -23.90 -6.09 6.30
CA ILE A 110 -25.29 -5.96 5.79
C ILE A 110 -26.30 -6.72 6.63
#